data_AF-A0A2V5XZZ7-F1
#
_entry.id   AF-A0A2V5XZZ7-F1
#
_cell.length_a   1.000
_cell.length_b   1.000
_cell.length_c   1.000
_cell.angle_alpha   90.00
_cell.angle_beta   90.00
_cell.angle_gamma   90.00
#
_symmetry.space_group_name_H-M   'P 1'
#
loop_
_entity.id
_entity.type
_entity.pdbx_description
1 polymer ?
#
loop_
_entity_poly.entity_id
_entity_poly.type
_entity_poly.pdbx_seq_one_letter_code
_entity_poly.pdbx_strand_id
1 'polypeptide(L)'
;MLRMGAQVREAIEDIDQVEPRGVVEVTGFPLKGTVIQGKEVPQLIDELPILAVAGALADGKTIIRQAEELRVKESDRIAAIAHNLRAMGAQVAELNDGLEILGPAPLHGARLPSFG
;
A
#
# COMPACT_ATOMS: atom_id res chain seq x y z
N MET A 1 -1.19 -2.54 -8.07
CA MET A 1 -1.11 -4.01 -7.85
C MET A 1 -0.67 -4.79 -9.09
N LEU A 2 -1.22 -4.56 -10.29
CA LEU A 2 -0.77 -5.22 -11.53
C LEU A 2 0.75 -5.12 -11.76
N ARG A 3 1.34 -3.92 -11.55
CA ARG A 3 2.80 -3.71 -11.61
C ARG A 3 3.61 -4.57 -10.63
N MET A 4 3.01 -4.99 -9.52
CA MET A 4 3.61 -5.89 -8.54
C MET A 4 3.43 -7.38 -8.90
N GLY A 5 2.69 -7.70 -9.97
CA GLY A 5 2.43 -9.07 -10.41
C GLY A 5 1.11 -9.68 -9.91
N ALA A 6 0.20 -8.88 -9.36
CA ALA A 6 -1.12 -9.37 -8.95
C ALA A 6 -1.92 -9.90 -10.16
N GLN A 7 -2.64 -11.01 -9.98
CA GLN A 7 -3.55 -11.53 -10.99
C GLN A 7 -4.94 -10.91 -10.77
N VAL A 8 -5.29 -9.96 -11.64
CA VAL A 8 -6.56 -9.24 -11.59
C VAL A 8 -7.27 -9.41 -12.93
N ARG A 9 -8.57 -9.70 -12.89
CA ARG A 9 -9.48 -9.66 -14.04
C ARG A 9 -10.58 -8.66 -13.75
N GLU A 10 -10.93 -7.86 -14.75
CA GLU A 10 -11.92 -6.81 -14.65
C GLU A 10 -13.00 -7.04 -15.72
N ALA A 11 -14.27 -6.94 -15.31
CA ALA A 11 -15.41 -6.95 -16.22
C ALA A 11 -16.27 -5.72 -15.94
N ILE A 12 -16.29 -4.77 -16.88
CA ILE A 12 -17.04 -3.52 -16.75
C ILE A 12 -18.44 -3.74 -17.34
N GLU A 13 -19.48 -3.48 -16.55
CA GLU A 13 -20.87 -3.86 -16.87
C GLU A 13 -21.70 -2.70 -17.47
N ASP A 14 -21.31 -1.44 -17.22
CA ASP A 14 -22.04 -0.27 -17.71
C ASP A 14 -21.09 0.85 -18.13
N ILE A 15 -20.95 1.05 -19.44
CA ILE A 15 -20.05 2.03 -20.06
C ILE A 15 -20.76 3.38 -20.32
N ASP A 16 -22.10 3.38 -20.28
CA ASP A 16 -22.94 4.54 -20.61
C ASP A 16 -23.39 5.35 -19.36
N GLN A 17 -22.91 5.00 -18.18
CA GLN A 17 -23.16 5.72 -16.92
C GLN A 17 -22.06 6.75 -16.63
N VAL A 18 -22.36 7.73 -15.79
CA VAL A 18 -21.40 8.79 -15.39
C VAL A 18 -20.17 8.21 -14.67
N GLU A 19 -20.36 7.15 -13.89
CA GLU A 19 -19.28 6.40 -13.23
C GLU A 19 -19.28 4.93 -13.68
N PRO A 20 -18.13 4.41 -14.15
CA PRO A 20 -18.02 3.02 -14.56
C PRO A 20 -18.14 2.09 -13.35
N ARG A 21 -18.82 0.96 -13.55
CA ARG A 21 -18.97 -0.10 -12.54
C ARG A 21 -18.71 -1.47 -13.14
N GLY A 22 -18.32 -2.41 -12.30
CA GLY A 22 -18.01 -3.76 -12.75
C GLY A 22 -17.55 -4.69 -11.65
N VAL A 23 -17.09 -5.85 -12.08
CA VAL A 23 -16.56 -6.92 -11.24
C VAL A 23 -15.04 -6.91 -11.32
N VAL A 24 -14.39 -6.98 -10.16
CA VAL A 24 -12.94 -7.16 -10.05
C VAL A 24 -12.68 -8.51 -9.37
N GLU A 25 -12.12 -9.45 -10.12
CA GLU A 25 -11.68 -10.74 -9.61
C GLU A 25 -10.17 -10.70 -9.32
N VAL A 26 -9.77 -10.99 -8.09
CA VAL A 26 -8.37 -11.02 -7.67
C VAL A 26 -7.99 -12.43 -7.22
N THR A 27 -6.95 -12.99 -7.83
CA THR A 27 -6.38 -14.29 -7.41
C THR A 27 -5.02 -14.08 -6.75
N GLY A 28 -4.79 -14.76 -5.61
CA GLY A 28 -3.54 -14.67 -4.88
C GLY A 28 -2.34 -15.15 -5.69
N PHE A 29 -1.28 -14.34 -5.75
CA PHE A 29 -0.03 -14.65 -6.45
C PHE A 29 1.14 -13.98 -5.74
N PRO A 30 2.37 -14.54 -5.76
CA PRO A 30 3.54 -13.88 -5.21
C PRO A 30 3.75 -12.49 -5.84
N LEU A 31 3.86 -11.47 -5.01
CA LEU A 31 4.07 -10.09 -5.45
C LEU A 31 5.56 -9.75 -5.45
N LYS A 32 5.93 -8.73 -6.23
CA LYS A 32 7.25 -8.10 -6.22
C LYS A 32 7.14 -6.65 -5.77
N GLY A 33 8.18 -6.17 -5.08
CA GLY A 33 8.29 -4.79 -4.67
C GLY A 33 8.25 -3.82 -5.86
N THR A 34 7.75 -2.61 -5.62
CA THR A 34 7.60 -1.57 -6.66
C THR A 34 7.86 -0.18 -6.09
N VAL A 35 8.07 0.79 -6.97
CA VAL A 35 8.09 2.21 -6.60
C VAL A 35 6.72 2.84 -6.87
N ILE A 36 6.17 3.57 -5.91
CA ILE A 36 4.94 4.37 -5.98
C ILE A 36 5.33 5.82 -5.70
N GLN A 37 5.26 6.70 -6.70
CA GLN A 37 5.73 8.08 -6.56
C GLN A 37 5.10 9.03 -7.59
N GLY A 38 5.20 10.32 -7.33
CA GLY A 38 4.78 11.36 -8.26
C GLY A 38 3.27 11.37 -8.46
N LYS A 39 2.82 11.35 -9.72
CA LYS A 39 1.41 11.60 -10.06
C LYS A 39 0.44 10.50 -9.62
N GLU A 40 0.93 9.30 -9.31
CA GLU A 40 0.08 8.20 -8.81
C GLU A 40 -0.25 8.36 -7.32
N VAL A 41 0.55 9.10 -6.55
CA VAL A 41 0.39 9.20 -5.10
C VAL A 41 -0.93 9.88 -4.70
N PRO A 42 -1.32 11.04 -5.29
CA PRO A 42 -2.62 11.64 -4.97
C PRO A 42 -3.82 10.77 -5.34
N GLN A 43 -3.68 9.89 -6.34
CA GLN A 43 -4.74 8.99 -6.80
C GLN A 43 -4.90 7.75 -5.93
N LEU A 44 -3.88 7.46 -5.10
CA LEU A 44 -3.78 6.24 -4.30
C LEU A 44 -3.61 6.57 -2.81
N ILE A 45 -3.82 7.83 -2.41
CA ILE A 45 -3.39 8.36 -1.11
C ILE A 45 -4.03 7.58 0.05
N ASP A 46 -5.31 7.22 -0.09
CA ASP A 46 -6.05 6.48 0.92
C ASP A 46 -5.76 4.97 0.86
N GLU A 47 -5.24 4.46 -0.25
CA GLU A 47 -4.83 3.06 -0.44
C GLU A 47 -3.37 2.80 -0.05
N LEU A 48 -2.54 3.83 0.16
CA LEU A 48 -1.15 3.66 0.58
C LEU A 48 -0.98 2.78 1.84
N PRO A 49 -1.84 2.84 2.89
CA PRO A 49 -1.75 1.93 4.02
C PRO A 49 -1.85 0.45 3.62
N ILE A 50 -2.81 0.08 2.77
CA ILE A 50 -2.98 -1.33 2.36
C ILE A 50 -1.90 -1.75 1.34
N LEU A 51 -1.43 -0.82 0.50
CA LEU A 51 -0.29 -1.07 -0.40
C LEU A 51 1.01 -1.26 0.37
N ALA A 52 1.20 -0.60 1.51
CA ALA A 52 2.34 -0.83 2.39
C ALA A 52 2.34 -2.24 2.99
N VAL A 53 1.16 -2.74 3.39
CA VAL A 53 1.00 -4.15 3.83
C VAL A 53 1.32 -5.11 2.70
N ALA A 54 0.82 -4.86 1.48
CA ALA A 54 1.17 -5.66 0.31
C ALA A 54 2.68 -5.63 0.02
N GLY A 55 3.32 -4.46 0.18
CA GLY A 55 4.77 -4.29 0.03
C GLY A 55 5.59 -5.07 1.05
N ALA A 56 5.10 -5.23 2.28
CA ALA A 56 5.75 -6.04 3.31
C ALA A 56 5.73 -7.54 3.00
N LEU A 57 4.75 -8.00 2.21
CA LEU A 57 4.61 -9.39 1.77
C LEU A 57 5.22 -9.65 0.37
N ALA A 58 5.59 -8.60 -0.35
CA ALA A 58 6.14 -8.68 -1.70
C ALA A 58 7.65 -8.99 -1.67
N ASP A 59 8.15 -9.70 -2.68
CA ASP A 59 9.57 -9.98 -2.85
C ASP A 59 10.34 -8.72 -3.26
N GLY A 60 11.32 -8.33 -2.46
CA GLY A 60 12.16 -7.15 -2.69
C GLY A 60 11.66 -5.88 -2.00
N LYS A 61 12.10 -4.72 -2.51
CA LYS A 61 11.83 -3.42 -1.89
C LYS A 61 10.63 -2.72 -2.54
N THR A 62 9.68 -2.29 -1.73
CA THR A 62 8.62 -1.35 -2.10
C THR A 62 8.97 0.05 -1.59
N ILE A 63 8.88 1.06 -2.44
CA ILE A 63 9.23 2.45 -2.11
C ILE A 63 8.00 3.32 -2.37
N ILE A 64 7.58 4.08 -1.37
CA ILE A 64 6.53 5.11 -1.46
C ILE A 64 7.22 6.45 -1.23
N ARG A 65 7.07 7.41 -2.15
CA ARG A 65 7.68 8.75 -2.09
C ARG A 65 6.65 9.83 -2.41
N GLN A 66 6.94 11.08 -2.06
CA GLN A 66 6.08 12.25 -2.35
C GLN A 66 4.65 12.11 -1.79
N ALA A 67 4.54 11.49 -0.61
CA ALA A 67 3.30 11.23 0.11
C ALA A 67 3.19 12.06 1.41
N GLU A 68 3.88 13.20 1.50
CA GLU A 68 3.90 14.07 2.69
C GLU A 68 2.51 14.49 3.20
N GLU A 69 1.51 14.51 2.31
CA GLU A 69 0.11 14.79 2.66
C GLU A 69 -0.46 13.80 3.68
N LEU A 70 0.06 12.55 3.75
CA LEU A 70 -0.33 11.57 4.74
C LEU A 70 0.04 11.97 6.18
N ARG A 71 1.01 12.87 6.37
CA ARG A 71 1.41 13.34 7.70
C ARG A 71 0.43 14.32 8.33
N VAL A 72 -0.38 14.98 7.50
CA VAL A 72 -1.31 16.05 7.91
C VAL A 72 -2.78 15.64 7.82
N LYS A 73 -3.05 14.34 7.66
CA LYS A 73 -4.41 13.79 7.77
C LYS A 73 -4.85 13.79 9.25
N GLU A 74 -5.92 13.06 9.56
CA GLU A 74 -6.42 12.88 10.93
C GLU A 74 -5.34 12.43 11.93
N SER A 75 -4.36 11.67 11.45
CA SER A 75 -3.14 11.29 12.14
C SER A 75 -1.96 11.31 11.17
N ASP A 76 -0.72 11.27 11.69
CA ASP A 76 0.45 11.03 10.86
C ASP A 76 0.44 9.57 10.38
N ARG A 77 -0.19 9.34 9.23
CA ARG A 77 -0.37 8.00 8.68
C ARG A 77 0.95 7.36 8.26
N ILE A 78 1.96 8.15 7.88
CA ILE A 78 3.29 7.61 7.55
C ILE A 78 3.91 6.99 8.79
N ALA A 79 3.96 7.75 9.89
CA ALA A 79 4.51 7.28 11.17
C ALA A 79 3.70 6.09 11.71
N ALA A 80 2.36 6.15 11.62
CA ALA A 80 1.48 5.07 12.07
C ALA A 80 1.72 3.75 11.31
N ILE A 81 1.80 3.80 9.98
CA ILE A 81 2.08 2.61 9.15
C ILE A 81 3.46 2.05 9.49
N ALA A 82 4.49 2.89 9.55
CA ALA A 82 5.84 2.45 9.85
C ALA A 82 5.93 1.81 11.25
N HIS A 83 5.29 2.41 12.25
CA HIS A 83 5.22 1.87 13.60
C HIS A 83 4.54 0.49 13.61
N ASN A 84 3.35 0.38 13.02
CA ASN A 84 2.55 -0.84 13.06
C ASN A 84 3.19 -1.98 12.28
N LEU A 85 3.74 -1.73 11.10
CA LEU A 85 4.44 -2.75 10.32
C LEU A 85 5.71 -3.24 11.02
N ARG A 86 6.50 -2.34 11.65
CA ARG A 86 7.65 -2.75 12.46
C ARG A 86 7.24 -3.59 13.66
N ALA A 87 6.14 -3.23 14.33
CA ALA A 87 5.60 -4.00 15.45
C ALA A 87 5.13 -5.41 15.04
N MET A 88 4.79 -5.60 13.76
CA MET A 88 4.49 -6.91 13.17
C MET A 88 5.72 -7.64 12.61
N GLY A 89 6.94 -7.08 12.71
CA GLY A 89 8.18 -7.71 12.27
C GLY A 89 8.67 -7.33 10.86
N ALA A 90 8.04 -6.35 10.20
CA ALA A 90 8.51 -5.86 8.90
C ALA A 90 9.70 -4.88 9.02
N GLN A 91 10.59 -4.95 8.04
CA GLN A 91 11.66 -3.95 7.89
C GLN A 91 11.12 -2.76 7.10
N VAL A 92 10.84 -1.66 7.82
CA VAL A 92 10.32 -0.42 7.23
C VAL A 92 11.20 0.76 7.63
N ALA A 93 11.68 1.52 6.64
CA ALA A 93 12.28 2.84 6.85
C ALA A 93 11.20 3.90 6.66
N GLU A 94 11.12 4.83 7.62
CA GLU A 94 10.24 5.99 7.54
C GLU A 94 11.00 7.13 6.86
N LEU A 95 10.37 7.81 5.91
CA LEU A 95 10.89 8.98 5.24
C LEU A 95 9.97 10.16 5.48
N ASN A 96 10.48 11.40 5.41
CA ASN A 96 9.65 12.60 5.56
C ASN A 96 8.50 12.63 4.53
N ASP A 97 8.72 12.07 3.34
CA ASP A 97 7.79 12.05 2.21
C ASP A 97 7.28 10.63 1.89
N GLY A 98 7.44 9.63 2.76
CA GLY A 98 6.95 8.29 2.48
C GLY A 98 7.61 7.16 3.28
N LEU A 99 7.77 5.99 2.64
CA LEU A 99 8.16 4.73 3.27
C LEU A 99 9.08 3.92 2.34
N GLU A 100 10.08 3.22 2.88
CA GLU A 100 10.71 2.08 2.20
C GLU A 100 10.42 0.80 2.98
N ILE A 101 9.94 -0.23 2.30
CA ILE A 101 9.47 -1.48 2.91
C ILE A 101 10.21 -2.63 2.23
N LEU A 102 10.92 -3.44 3.01
CA LEU A 102 11.60 -4.63 2.49
C LEU A 102 10.80 -5.88 2.84
N GLY A 103 10.42 -6.63 1.81
CA GLY A 103 9.76 -7.92 1.93
C GLY A 103 10.51 -9.06 1.20
N PRO A 104 10.07 -10.31 1.37
CA PRO A 104 8.95 -10.70 2.23
C PRO A 104 9.35 -10.68 3.72
N ALA A 105 8.50 -10.11 4.57
CA ALA A 105 8.70 -10.08 6.01
C ALA A 105 7.96 -11.24 6.71
N PRO A 106 8.55 -11.86 7.75
CA PRO A 106 7.88 -12.85 8.57
C PRO A 106 6.89 -12.18 9.54
N LEU A 107 5.76 -11.70 9.02
CA LEU A 107 4.78 -10.98 9.82
C LEU A 107 4.23 -11.83 10.96
N HIS A 108 4.10 -11.22 12.14
CA HIS A 108 3.50 -11.84 13.32
C HIS A 108 2.38 -10.97 13.90
N GLY A 109 1.54 -11.59 14.74
CA GLY A 109 0.51 -10.87 15.48
C GLY A 109 1.11 -9.84 16.43
N ALA A 110 0.47 -8.69 16.54
CA ALA A 110 0.86 -7.60 17.45
C ALA A 110 -0.38 -6.81 17.88
N ARG A 111 -0.30 -6.14 19.03
CA ARG A 111 -1.29 -5.14 19.43
C ARG A 111 -0.90 -3.80 18.82
N LEU A 112 -1.75 -3.27 17.96
CA LEU A 112 -1.46 -2.09 17.17
C LEU A 112 -2.36 -0.92 17.59
N PRO A 113 -1.83 0.26 17.89
CA PRO A 113 -2.63 1.48 17.99
C PRO A 113 -3.19 1.87 16.61
N SER A 114 -4.43 2.36 16.57
CA SER A 114 -5.02 2.97 15.37
C SER A 114 -4.57 4.42 15.15
N PHE A 115 -4.02 5.06 16.20
CA PHE A 115 -3.64 6.48 16.23
C PHE A 115 -4.84 7.44 16.05
N GLY A 116 -6.05 6.98 16.41
CA GLY A 116 -7.34 7.66 16.29
C GLY A 116 -8.45 6.64 16.33
#